data_AF-A0AA40FQE1-F1
#
_entry.id   AF-A0AA40FQE1-F1
#
_cell.length_a   1.000
_cell.length_b   1.000
_cell.length_c   1.000
_cell.angle_alpha   90.00
_cell.angle_beta   90.00
_cell.angle_gamma   90.00
#
_symmetry.space_group_name_H-M   'P 1'
#
loop_
_entity.id
_entity.type
_entity.pdbx_description
1 polymer ?
#
loop_
_entity_poly.entity_id
_entity_poly.type
_entity_poly.pdbx_seq_one_letter_code
_entity_poly.pdbx_strand_id
1 'polypeptide(L)'
;MRLNYLDGCLELACEADLFDWALEIAKYGSADQKKEVHYRHAMALEDAGHFSEAEKEFIKGGRTVEAVQMYIHTRDWEAAEDVAQSINQDAVAQVLIARAGEAAEVQDYSLAETLLLRAHKPEMIIEHYKVTHAIYIIV
;
A
#
# COMPACT_ATOMS: atom_id res chain seq x y z
N MET A 1 -9.32 -21.31 32.53
CA MET A 1 -9.36 -19.87 32.21
C MET A 1 -7.94 -19.40 31.98
N ARG A 2 -7.43 -19.39 30.74
CA ARG A 2 -6.21 -18.64 30.41
C ARG A 2 -6.66 -17.19 30.32
N LEU A 3 -6.23 -16.36 31.25
CA LEU A 3 -6.57 -14.95 31.24
C LEU A 3 -5.92 -14.33 30.00
N ASN A 4 -6.75 -13.80 29.11
CA ASN A 4 -6.37 -13.26 27.81
C ASN A 4 -5.74 -11.86 27.93
N TYR A 5 -4.81 -11.68 28.88
CA TYR A 5 -4.13 -10.41 29.13
C TYR A 5 -3.02 -10.10 28.12
N LEU A 6 -2.58 -11.11 27.37
CA LEU A 6 -1.50 -10.95 26.40
C LEU A 6 -1.87 -9.94 25.32
N ASP A 7 -3.12 -9.98 24.83
CA ASP A 7 -3.62 -9.03 23.83
C ASP A 7 -3.53 -7.59 24.33
N GLY A 8 -4.06 -7.32 25.53
CA GLY A 8 -4.02 -5.98 26.13
C GLY A 8 -2.60 -5.51 26.43
N CYS A 9 -1.69 -6.41 26.85
CA CYS A 9 -0.28 -6.06 27.06
C CYS A 9 0.43 -5.71 25.75
N LEU A 10 0.18 -6.46 24.67
CA LEU A 10 0.76 -6.19 23.35
C LEU A 10 0.24 -4.87 22.79
N GLU A 11 -1.06 -4.62 22.91
CA GLU A 11 -1.69 -3.36 22.51
C GLU A 11 -1.07 -2.15 23.24
N LEU A 12 -1.02 -2.19 24.57
CA LEU A 12 -0.42 -1.12 25.37
C LEU A 12 1.07 -0.90 25.05
N ALA A 13 1.82 -1.97 24.77
CA ALA A 13 3.22 -1.84 24.40
C ALA A 13 3.41 -1.21 23.03
N CYS A 14 2.56 -1.54 22.06
CA CYS A 14 2.56 -0.89 20.75
C CYS A 14 2.17 0.59 20.87
N GLU A 15 1.15 0.92 21.68
CA GLU A 15 0.75 2.32 21.94
C GLU A 15 1.84 3.14 22.63
N ALA A 16 2.76 2.49 23.34
CA ALA A 16 3.89 3.10 24.01
C ALA A 16 5.20 3.08 23.17
N ASP A 17 5.13 2.71 21.89
CA ASP A 17 6.28 2.54 20.98
C ASP A 17 7.35 1.54 21.47
N LEU A 18 6.96 0.59 22.33
CA LEU A 18 7.86 -0.45 22.87
C LEU A 18 7.88 -1.68 21.96
N PHE A 19 8.14 -1.48 20.67
CA PHE A 19 8.03 -2.55 19.66
C PHE A 19 9.02 -3.69 19.83
N ASP A 20 10.26 -3.42 20.29
CA ASP A 20 11.21 -4.49 20.62
C ASP A 20 10.64 -5.43 21.67
N TRP A 21 10.05 -4.88 22.72
CA TRP A 21 9.42 -5.67 23.77
C TRP A 21 8.17 -6.38 23.26
N ALA A 22 7.30 -5.68 22.53
CA ALA A 22 6.09 -6.26 21.96
C ALA A 22 6.42 -7.44 21.02
N LEU A 23 7.44 -7.32 20.18
CA LEU A 23 7.92 -8.38 19.29
C LEU A 23 8.49 -9.57 20.06
N GLU A 24 9.28 -9.33 21.12
CA GLU A 24 9.79 -10.39 21.99
C GLU A 24 8.66 -11.17 22.66
N ILE A 25 7.65 -10.48 23.18
CA ILE A 25 6.50 -11.10 23.84
C ILE A 25 5.60 -11.82 22.82
N ALA A 26 5.41 -11.23 21.63
CA ALA A 26 4.61 -11.81 20.57
C ALA A 26 5.11 -13.20 20.15
N LYS A 27 6.40 -13.52 20.31
CA LYS A 27 6.96 -14.87 20.05
C LYS A 27 6.20 -15.99 20.76
N TYR A 28 5.65 -15.72 21.94
CA TYR A 28 4.88 -16.64 22.77
C TYR A 28 3.37 -16.60 22.51
N GLY A 29 2.91 -15.65 21.70
CA GLY A 29 1.52 -15.50 21.26
C GLY A 29 1.17 -16.37 20.04
N SER A 30 -0.09 -16.25 19.60
CA SER A 30 -0.63 -16.83 18.38
C SER A 30 0.01 -16.21 17.14
N ALA A 31 -0.18 -16.85 15.98
CA ALA A 31 0.28 -16.31 14.71
C ALA A 31 -0.40 -14.97 14.39
N ASP A 32 -1.68 -14.81 14.74
CA ASP A 32 -2.43 -13.58 14.50
C ASP A 32 -1.93 -12.43 15.39
N GLN A 33 -1.63 -12.70 16.66
CA GLN A 33 -1.00 -11.72 17.57
C GLN A 33 0.36 -11.24 17.03
N LYS A 34 1.19 -12.16 16.51
CA LYS A 34 2.47 -11.79 15.89
C LYS A 34 2.29 -10.88 14.69
N LYS A 35 1.36 -11.22 13.80
CA LYS A 35 1.05 -10.42 12.62
C LYS A 35 0.54 -9.03 13.00
N GLU A 36 -0.30 -8.94 14.02
CA GLU A 36 -0.84 -7.68 14.52
C GLU A 36 0.25 -6.76 15.08
N VAL A 37 1.19 -7.30 15.87
CA VAL A 37 2.33 -6.50 16.38
C VAL A 37 3.20 -6.00 15.22
N HIS A 38 3.50 -6.84 14.24
CA HIS A 38 4.22 -6.41 13.03
C HIS A 38 3.47 -5.34 12.25
N TYR A 39 2.15 -5.45 12.12
CA TYR A 39 1.32 -4.45 11.45
C TYR A 39 1.36 -3.10 12.20
N ARG A 40 1.17 -3.09 13.52
CA ARG A 40 1.25 -1.86 14.32
C ARG A 40 2.65 -1.24 14.28
N HIS A 41 3.70 -2.05 14.28
CA HIS A 41 5.07 -1.59 14.12
C HIS A 41 5.30 -0.95 12.75
N ALA A 42 4.78 -1.57 11.69
CA ALA A 42 4.85 -1.02 10.34
C ALA A 42 4.16 0.35 10.24
N MET A 43 2.98 0.50 10.83
CA MET A 43 2.27 1.79 10.88
C MET A 43 3.07 2.87 11.61
N ALA A 44 3.65 2.55 12.77
CA ALA A 44 4.49 3.49 13.50
C ALA A 44 5.74 3.91 12.71
N LEU A 45 6.36 2.98 11.98
CA LEU A 45 7.48 3.27 11.09
C LEU A 45 7.07 4.12 9.89
N GLU A 46 5.89 3.88 9.30
CA GLU A 46 5.32 4.70 8.23
C GLU A 46 5.07 6.13 8.70
N ASP A 47 4.43 6.32 9.87
CA ASP A 47 4.17 7.64 10.46
C ASP A 47 5.47 8.41 10.74
N ALA A 48 6.55 7.69 11.07
CA ALA A 48 7.88 8.25 11.27
C ALA A 48 8.69 8.42 9.96
N GLY A 49 8.17 7.99 8.80
CA GLY A 49 8.81 8.10 7.49
C GLY A 49 9.87 7.03 7.18
N HIS A 50 9.96 5.97 7.98
CA HIS A 50 10.89 4.86 7.82
C HIS A 50 10.34 3.80 6.84
N PHE A 51 10.02 4.19 5.60
CA PHE A 51 9.26 3.36 4.65
C PHE A 51 9.88 1.99 4.35
N SER A 52 11.20 1.92 4.17
CA SER A 52 11.88 0.63 3.90
C SER A 52 11.82 -0.34 5.09
N GLU A 53 11.76 0.18 6.31
CA GLU A 53 11.59 -0.63 7.52
C GLU A 53 10.12 -1.03 7.69
N ALA A 54 9.21 -0.08 7.47
CA ALA A 54 7.77 -0.31 7.47
C ALA A 54 7.37 -1.42 6.48
N GLU A 55 7.89 -1.41 5.25
CA GLU A 55 7.66 -2.45 4.24
C GLU A 55 7.97 -3.85 4.78
N LYS A 56 9.14 -4.03 5.41
CA LYS A 56 9.55 -5.32 5.97
C LYS A 56 8.58 -5.79 7.05
N GLU A 57 8.11 -4.87 7.88
CA GLU A 57 7.16 -5.17 8.95
C GLU A 57 5.75 -5.45 8.40
N PHE A 58 5.28 -4.70 7.39
CA PHE A 58 4.03 -4.98 6.67
C PHE A 58 4.06 -6.38 6.04
N ILE A 59 5.17 -6.76 5.39
CA ILE A 59 5.32 -8.10 4.81
C ILE A 59 5.25 -9.19 5.89
N LYS A 60 5.94 -9.01 7.03
CA LYS A 60 5.86 -9.95 8.17
C LYS A 60 4.47 -10.00 8.79
N GLY A 61 3.75 -8.88 8.79
CA GLY A 61 2.34 -8.78 9.19
C GLY A 61 1.36 -9.42 8.20
N GLY A 62 1.82 -9.78 6.99
CA GLY A 62 0.95 -10.25 5.91
C GLY A 62 0.06 -9.16 5.33
N ARG A 63 0.54 -7.92 5.34
CA ARG A 63 -0.13 -6.67 4.94
C ARG A 63 0.60 -6.06 3.72
N THR A 64 0.86 -6.89 2.72
CA THR A 64 1.66 -6.51 1.55
C THR A 64 0.95 -5.48 0.67
N VAL A 65 -0.38 -5.45 0.69
CA VAL A 65 -1.18 -4.44 -0.03
C VAL A 65 -0.99 -3.06 0.60
N GLU A 66 -0.95 -3.00 1.93
CA GLU A 66 -0.70 -1.77 2.69
C GLU A 66 0.71 -1.23 2.41
N ALA A 67 1.72 -2.09 2.30
CA ALA A 67 3.06 -1.67 1.86
C ALA A 67 3.07 -1.04 0.46
N VAL A 68 2.29 -1.56 -0.49
CA VAL A 68 2.15 -0.95 -1.82
C VAL A 68 1.45 0.41 -1.72
N GLN A 69 0.37 0.51 -0.95
CA GLN A 69 -0.37 1.77 -0.78
C GLN A 69 0.49 2.86 -0.12
N MET A 70 1.31 2.51 0.86
CA MET A 70 2.29 3.41 1.48
C MET A 70 3.21 4.05 0.43
N TYR A 71 3.76 3.25 -0.49
CA TYR A 71 4.62 3.78 -1.56
C TYR A 71 3.86 4.58 -2.62
N ILE A 72 2.62 4.21 -2.94
CA ILE A 72 1.74 5.03 -3.79
C ILE A 72 1.50 6.41 -3.18
N HIS A 73 1.20 6.47 -1.87
CA HIS A 73 0.93 7.73 -1.17
C HIS A 73 2.14 8.65 -1.11
N THR A 74 3.33 8.09 -1.00
CA THR A 74 4.59 8.83 -1.00
C THR A 74 5.14 9.13 -2.40
N ARG A 75 4.43 8.67 -3.45
CA ARG A 75 4.81 8.80 -4.88
C ARG A 75 6.13 8.11 -5.23
N ASP A 76 6.53 7.11 -4.43
CA ASP A 76 7.65 6.24 -4.76
C ASP A 76 7.17 5.10 -5.66
N TRP A 77 6.99 5.44 -6.94
CA TRP A 77 6.42 4.53 -7.92
C TRP A 77 7.29 3.30 -8.19
N GLU A 78 8.61 3.42 -8.06
CA GLU A 78 9.55 2.31 -8.28
C GLU A 78 9.40 1.27 -7.16
N ALA A 79 9.44 1.71 -5.90
CA ALA A 79 9.23 0.83 -4.76
C ALA A 79 7.81 0.21 -4.75
N ALA A 80 6.79 0.99 -5.13
CA ALA A 80 5.42 0.48 -5.25
C ALA A 80 5.30 -0.63 -6.30
N GLU A 81 5.87 -0.45 -7.50
CA GLU A 81 5.86 -1.46 -8.56
C GLU A 81 6.65 -2.72 -8.13
N ASP A 82 7.80 -2.56 -7.48
CA ASP A 82 8.63 -3.67 -7.00
C ASP A 82 7.91 -4.54 -5.96
N VAL A 83 7.31 -3.92 -4.94
CA VAL A 83 6.53 -4.67 -3.93
C VAL A 83 5.31 -5.32 -4.58
N ALA A 84 4.60 -4.62 -5.47
CA ALA A 84 3.43 -5.16 -6.15
C ALA A 84 3.75 -6.38 -7.03
N GLN A 85 4.90 -6.40 -7.70
CA GLN A 85 5.36 -7.55 -8.49
C GLN A 85 5.51 -8.82 -7.65
N SER A 86 5.89 -8.68 -6.37
CA SER A 86 5.99 -9.81 -5.44
C SER A 86 4.63 -10.41 -5.05
N ILE A 87 3.54 -9.66 -5.25
CA ILE A 87 2.17 -10.06 -4.89
C ILE A 87 1.49 -10.76 -6.07
N ASN A 88 1.18 -10.01 -7.14
CA ASN A 88 0.56 -10.51 -8.38
C ASN A 88 0.46 -9.39 -9.44
N GLN A 89 0.05 -9.76 -10.65
CA GLN A 89 -0.16 -8.82 -11.77
C GLN A 89 -1.27 -7.79 -11.49
N ASP A 90 -2.31 -8.14 -10.73
CA ASP A 90 -3.40 -7.22 -10.39
C ASP A 90 -2.91 -6.06 -9.51
N ALA A 91 -2.01 -6.34 -8.56
CA ALA A 91 -1.38 -5.33 -7.72
C ALA A 91 -0.51 -4.38 -8.56
N VAL A 92 0.26 -4.92 -9.51
CA VAL A 92 1.06 -4.10 -10.45
C VAL A 92 0.14 -3.19 -11.26
N ALA A 93 -0.97 -3.71 -11.78
CA ALA A 93 -1.95 -2.91 -12.51
C ALA A 93 -2.51 -1.77 -11.65
N GLN A 94 -2.78 -1.99 -10.35
CA GLN A 94 -3.24 -0.93 -9.44
C GLN A 94 -2.22 0.20 -9.28
N VAL A 95 -0.94 -0.12 -9.13
CA VAL A 95 0.14 0.90 -9.05
C VAL A 95 0.20 1.72 -10.34
N LEU A 96 0.15 1.05 -11.50
CA LEU A 96 0.19 1.71 -12.80
C LEU A 96 -1.01 2.63 -13.03
N ILE A 97 -2.21 2.22 -12.60
CA ILE A 97 -3.42 3.05 -12.67
C ILE A 97 -3.29 4.28 -11.76
N ALA A 98 -2.79 4.12 -10.53
CA ALA A 98 -2.58 5.24 -9.61
C ALA A 98 -1.59 6.26 -10.19
N ARG A 99 -0.46 5.78 -10.73
CA ARG A 99 0.55 6.60 -11.41
C ARG A 99 -0.01 7.28 -12.67
N ALA A 100 -0.87 6.60 -13.42
CA ALA A 100 -1.54 7.19 -14.58
C ALA A 100 -2.49 8.33 -14.17
N GLY A 101 -3.16 8.19 -13.01
CA GLY A 101 -3.98 9.25 -12.41
C GLY A 101 -3.16 10.52 -12.12
N GLU A 102 -2.00 10.38 -11.47
CA GLU A 102 -1.09 11.51 -11.24
C GLU A 102 -0.62 12.15 -12.55
N ALA A 103 -0.21 11.34 -13.53
CA ALA A 103 0.22 11.82 -14.85
C ALA A 103 -0.91 12.62 -15.56
N ALA A 104 -2.16 12.16 -15.44
CA ALA A 104 -3.31 12.88 -15.99
C ALA A 104 -3.61 14.20 -15.25
N GLU A 105 -3.43 14.25 -13.91
CA GLU A 105 -3.59 15.49 -13.13
C GLU A 105 -2.61 16.58 -13.58
N VAL A 106 -1.38 16.20 -13.94
CA VAL A 106 -0.36 17.11 -14.49
C VAL A 106 -0.48 17.31 -16.01
N GLN A 107 -1.54 16.79 -16.63
CA GLN A 107 -1.82 16.85 -18.08
C GLN A 107 -0.82 16.13 -18.97
N ASP A 108 -0.01 15.21 -18.43
CA ASP A 108 0.81 14.29 -19.22
C ASP A 108 -0.01 13.06 -19.63
N TYR A 109 -0.91 13.29 -20.58
CA TYR A 109 -1.78 12.23 -21.11
C TYR A 109 -0.99 11.14 -21.84
N SER A 110 0.19 11.48 -22.38
CA SER A 110 1.04 10.51 -23.08
C SER A 110 1.57 9.43 -22.14
N LEU A 111 2.04 9.85 -20.95
CA LEU A 111 2.48 8.94 -19.91
C LEU A 111 1.29 8.18 -19.32
N ALA A 112 0.18 8.86 -19.03
CA ALA A 112 -1.02 8.24 -18.48
C ALA A 112 -1.55 7.10 -19.36
N GLU A 113 -1.65 7.31 -20.67
CA GLU A 113 -2.08 6.28 -21.62
C GLU A 113 -1.12 5.10 -21.69
N THR A 114 0.19 5.38 -21.73
CA THR A 114 1.22 4.33 -21.74
C THR A 114 1.10 3.43 -20.50
N LEU A 115 0.87 4.05 -19.33
CA LEU A 115 0.68 3.34 -18.07
C LEU A 115 -0.62 2.52 -18.05
N LEU A 116 -1.73 3.08 -18.53
CA LEU A 116 -3.01 2.36 -18.62
C LEU A 116 -2.95 1.19 -19.60
N LEU A 117 -2.22 1.31 -20.71
CA LEU A 117 -1.99 0.18 -21.63
C LEU A 117 -1.16 -0.92 -20.97
N ARG A 118 -0.09 -0.57 -20.24
CA ARG A 118 0.69 -1.54 -19.43
C ARG A 118 -0.15 -2.20 -18.35
N ALA A 119 -1.12 -1.50 -17.78
CA ALA A 119 -2.07 -2.02 -16.79
C ALA A 119 -3.19 -2.89 -17.40
N HIS A 120 -3.21 -3.09 -18.74
CA HIS A 120 -4.30 -3.74 -19.46
C HIS A 120 -5.67 -3.08 -19.22
N LYS A 121 -5.69 -1.74 -19.12
CA LYS A 121 -6.88 -0.89 -18.94
C LYS A 121 -7.15 0.08 -20.11
N PRO A 122 -7.21 -0.40 -21.37
CA PRO A 122 -7.51 0.47 -22.51
C PRO A 122 -8.91 1.10 -22.45
N GLU A 123 -9.85 0.49 -21.74
CA GLU A 123 -11.21 1.01 -21.54
C GLU A 123 -11.22 2.38 -20.86
N MET A 124 -10.33 2.62 -19.90
CA MET A 124 -10.22 3.90 -19.18
C MET A 124 -9.75 5.03 -20.10
N ILE A 125 -8.89 4.71 -21.07
CA ILE A 125 -8.42 5.66 -22.11
C ILE A 125 -9.62 6.07 -22.98
N ILE A 126 -10.39 5.09 -23.45
CA ILE A 126 -11.55 5.33 -24.31
C ILE A 126 -12.61 6.19 -23.60
N GLU A 127 -12.87 5.93 -22.32
CA GLU A 127 -13.80 6.72 -21.51
C GLU A 127 -13.33 8.19 -21.40
N HIS A 128 -12.04 8.41 -21.15
CA HIS A 128 -11.47 9.76 -21.11
C HIS A 128 -11.69 10.49 -22.44
N TYR A 129 -11.39 9.86 -23.58
CA TYR A 129 -11.59 10.46 -24.90
C TYR A 129 -13.05 10.77 -25.22
N LYS A 130 -13.98 9.88 -24.85
CA LYS A 130 -15.42 10.09 -25.04
C LYS A 130 -15.91 11.32 -24.29
N VAL A 131 -15.48 11.50 -23.03
CA VAL A 131 -15.86 12.66 -22.22
C VAL A 131 -15.26 13.94 -22.79
N THR A 132 -13.98 13.91 -23.17
CA THR A 132 -13.29 15.08 -23.73
C THR A 132 -13.83 15.50 -25.11
N HIS A 133 -14.21 14.56 -25.97
CA HIS A 133 -14.77 14.86 -27.31
C HIS A 133 -16.29 15.08 -27.33
N ALA A 134 -17.04 14.64 -26.32
CA ALA A 134 -18.48 14.94 -26.22
C ALA A 134 -18.77 16.43 -26.03
N ILE A 135 -17.79 17.22 -25.57
CA ILE A 135 -17.90 18.68 -25.45
C ILE A 135 -17.96 19.37 -26.82
N TYR A 136 -17.44 18.74 -27.88
CA TYR A 136 -17.42 19.33 -29.23
C TYR A 136 -18.66 19.04 -30.09
N ILE A 137 -19.66 18.29 -29.58
CA ILE A 137 -20.87 17.93 -30.34
C ILE A 137 -22.11 18.72 -29.88
N ILE A 138 -21.99 19.61 -28.88
CA ILE A 138 -23.12 20.42 -28.36
C ILE A 138 -22.91 21.94 -28.58
N VAL A 139 -22.25 22.34 -29.68
CA VAL A 139 -22.22 23.75 -30.11
C VAL A 139 -22.70 23.88 -31.54
#